data_AF-S0E2R5-F1
#
_entry.id   AF-S0E2R5-F1
#
_cell.length_a   1.000
_cell.length_b   1.000
_cell.length_c   1.000
_cell.angle_alpha   90.00
_cell.angle_beta   90.00
_cell.angle_gamma   90.00
#
_symmetry.space_group_name_H-M   'P 1'
#
loop_
_entity.id
_entity.type
_entity.pdbx_description
1 polymer ?
#
loop_
_entity_poly.entity_id
_entity_poly.type
_entity_poly.pdbx_seq_one_letter_code
_entity_poly.pdbx_strand_id
1 'polypeptide(L)'
;MMLPTKELALAINCFLSLATAASYDYCACQTKTDGALDDTKTSLVARSCGDSYSFVYGPASYDATSKQPWLRRDSGAGPRFQGLFLQSIFGKIDGNLFYGLCKDVGAKDSSCFNCARFQQNGPSQGGTFQCTE
;
A
#
# COMPACT_ATOMS: atom_id res chain seq x y z
N MET A 1 -39.45 6.86 -9.41
CA MET A 1 -38.12 6.42 -9.90
C MET A 1 -37.40 5.76 -8.75
N MET A 2 -37.23 4.45 -8.82
CA MET A 2 -36.59 3.63 -7.79
C MET A 2 -35.08 3.90 -7.79
N LEU A 3 -34.52 4.22 -6.63
CA LEU A 3 -33.07 4.25 -6.43
C LEU A 3 -32.51 2.84 -6.67
N PRO A 4 -31.42 2.67 -7.45
CA PRO A 4 -30.71 1.41 -7.48
C PRO A 4 -29.93 1.24 -6.16
N THR A 5 -30.47 0.40 -5.29
CA THR A 5 -29.79 -0.27 -4.19
C THR A 5 -28.63 -1.09 -4.74
N LYS A 6 -27.38 -0.68 -4.48
CA LYS A 6 -26.15 -1.50 -4.34
C LYS A 6 -24.87 -0.68 -4.57
N GLU A 7 -24.70 0.41 -3.85
CA GLU A 7 -23.35 0.97 -3.63
C GLU A 7 -23.26 1.17 -2.12
N LEU A 8 -23.02 0.08 -1.38
CA LEU A 8 -22.53 0.21 -0.02
C LEU A 8 -21.16 0.89 -0.14
N ALA A 9 -21.16 2.21 -0.06
CA ALA A 9 -19.96 2.97 0.21
C ALA A 9 -19.43 2.47 1.56
N LEU A 10 -18.49 1.51 1.54
CA LEU A 10 -17.63 1.25 2.68
C LEU A 10 -16.80 2.52 2.87
N ALA A 11 -17.33 3.45 3.65
CA ALA A 11 -16.55 4.54 4.22
C ALA A 11 -15.65 3.90 5.27
N ILE A 12 -14.50 3.38 4.84
CA ILE A 12 -13.51 2.83 5.75
C ILE A 12 -12.87 4.02 6.47
N ASN A 13 -12.91 4.01 7.80
CA ASN A 13 -12.38 5.09 8.61
C ASN A 13 -10.85 5.04 8.58
N CYS A 14 -10.23 5.71 7.60
CA CYS A 14 -8.77 5.74 7.40
C CYS A 14 -8.06 6.68 8.41
N PHE A 15 -8.72 7.08 9.50
CA PHE A 15 -8.19 8.01 10.50
C PHE A 15 -7.27 7.31 11.52
N LEU A 16 -6.14 7.98 11.80
CA LEU A 16 -5.05 7.55 12.69
C LEU A 16 -5.55 7.08 14.07
N SER A 17 -5.21 5.85 14.45
CA SER A 17 -5.32 5.38 15.82
C SER A 17 -4.23 6.02 16.69
N LEU A 18 -4.58 6.45 17.90
CA LEU A 18 -3.65 6.97 18.93
C LEU A 18 -2.77 5.88 19.58
N ALA A 19 -2.69 4.69 18.98
CA ALA A 19 -1.80 3.64 19.43
C ALA A 19 -0.38 3.91 18.90
N THR A 20 0.65 3.53 19.66
CA THR A 20 2.05 3.54 19.23
C THR A 20 2.32 2.45 18.19
N ALA A 21 1.59 2.47 17.08
CA ALA A 21 1.73 1.51 16.00
C ALA A 21 3.05 1.75 15.25
N ALA A 22 3.66 0.66 14.77
CA ALA A 22 4.78 0.77 13.87
C ALA A 22 4.33 1.52 12.60
N SER A 23 5.02 2.63 12.31
CA SER A 23 4.74 3.48 11.16
C SER A 23 5.65 3.11 9.98
N TYR A 24 5.08 2.96 8.79
CA TYR A 24 5.76 2.46 7.59
C TYR A 24 5.68 3.45 6.43
N ASP A 25 6.64 3.41 5.51
CA ASP A 25 6.59 4.24 4.30
C ASP A 25 5.62 3.65 3.27
N TYR A 26 5.59 2.32 3.16
CA TYR A 26 4.86 1.61 2.12
C TYR A 26 4.15 0.38 2.67
N CYS A 27 2.93 0.12 2.21
CA CYS A 27 2.12 -1.05 2.60
C CYS A 27 1.30 -1.62 1.43
N ALA A 28 1.07 -2.93 1.44
CA ALA A 28 0.21 -3.64 0.49
C ALA A 28 -0.54 -4.77 1.18
N CYS A 29 -1.70 -5.16 0.64
CA CYS A 29 -2.44 -6.32 1.15
C CYS A 29 -1.83 -7.63 0.61
N GLN A 30 -2.05 -8.74 1.32
CA GLN A 30 -1.59 -10.08 0.91
C GLN A 30 -2.75 -11.07 0.77
N THR A 31 -2.56 -12.00 -0.17
CA THR A 31 -3.49 -13.13 -0.43
C THR A 31 -3.53 -14.15 0.72
N LYS A 32 -2.44 -14.25 1.50
CA LYS A 32 -2.27 -15.02 2.75
C LYS A 32 -1.09 -14.44 3.53
N THR A 33 -0.98 -14.76 4.82
CA THR A 33 0.20 -14.43 5.64
C THR A 33 1.47 -14.97 4.98
N ASP A 34 2.50 -14.12 4.88
CA ASP A 34 3.75 -14.38 4.15
C ASP A 34 3.55 -14.83 2.68
N GLY A 35 2.42 -14.48 2.07
CA GLY A 35 2.08 -14.80 0.70
C GLY A 35 2.34 -13.67 -0.30
N ALA A 36 1.97 -13.93 -1.56
CA ALA A 36 1.99 -12.90 -2.60
C ALA A 36 1.08 -11.72 -2.24
N LEU A 37 1.45 -10.54 -2.73
CA LEU A 37 0.63 -9.34 -2.62
C LEU A 37 -0.69 -9.54 -3.36
N ASP A 38 -1.75 -8.94 -2.81
CA ASP A 38 -3.07 -8.92 -3.41
C ASP A 38 -3.32 -7.53 -4.00
N ASP A 39 -2.95 -7.35 -5.26
CA ASP A 39 -3.07 -6.06 -5.95
C ASP A 39 -4.52 -5.59 -6.06
N THR A 40 -5.47 -6.54 -6.13
CA THR A 40 -6.91 -6.23 -6.21
C THR A 40 -7.38 -5.63 -4.90
N LYS A 41 -7.06 -6.27 -3.76
CA LYS A 41 -7.42 -5.76 -2.44
C LYS A 41 -6.66 -4.48 -2.08
N THR A 42 -5.40 -4.39 -2.47
CA THR A 42 -4.61 -3.16 -2.33
C THR A 42 -5.25 -2.01 -3.11
N SER A 43 -5.72 -2.24 -4.33
CA SER A 43 -6.48 -1.24 -5.11
C SER A 43 -7.78 -0.83 -4.42
N LEU A 44 -8.49 -1.77 -3.78
CA LEU A 44 -9.70 -1.46 -3.02
C LEU A 44 -9.40 -0.58 -1.81
N VAL A 45 -8.34 -0.86 -1.04
CA VAL A 45 -7.91 0.02 0.06
C VAL A 45 -7.62 1.44 -0.44
N ALA A 46 -6.89 1.57 -1.56
CA ALA A 46 -6.62 2.88 -2.16
C ALA A 46 -7.89 3.63 -2.57
N ARG A 47 -8.90 2.92 -3.10
CA ARG A 47 -10.19 3.50 -3.52
C ARG A 47 -11.13 3.80 -2.35
N SER A 48 -11.16 2.95 -1.33
CA SER A 48 -12.05 3.08 -0.18
C SER A 48 -11.69 4.26 0.72
N CYS A 49 -10.43 4.72 0.70
CA CYS A 49 -10.03 6.00 1.30
C CYS A 49 -10.22 7.20 0.34
N GLY A 50 -10.99 7.04 -0.75
CA GLY A 50 -10.99 7.82 -1.98
C GLY A 50 -11.57 9.23 -1.97
N ASP A 51 -12.10 9.74 -0.85
CA ASP A 51 -12.47 11.16 -0.71
C ASP A 51 -11.42 11.97 0.08
N SER A 52 -10.45 11.31 0.70
CA SER A 52 -9.38 11.92 1.51
C SER A 52 -7.98 11.74 0.91
N TYR A 53 -7.86 11.15 -0.29
CA TYR A 53 -6.59 10.85 -0.99
C TYR A 53 -5.51 10.19 -0.12
N SER A 54 -5.86 9.53 0.99
CA SER A 54 -4.90 9.19 2.05
C SER A 54 -3.83 8.19 1.62
N PHE A 55 -4.08 7.42 0.55
CA PHE A 55 -3.14 6.46 -0.03
C PHE A 55 -3.04 6.59 -1.55
N VAL A 56 -1.81 6.52 -2.06
CA VAL A 56 -1.50 6.50 -3.50
C VAL A 56 -0.46 5.41 -3.76
N TYR A 57 -0.32 4.93 -5.01
CA TYR A 57 0.76 4.00 -5.33
C TYR A 57 2.12 4.68 -5.16
N GLY A 58 3.01 4.03 -4.42
CA GLY A 58 4.34 4.53 -4.08
C GLY A 58 5.40 4.08 -5.09
N PRO A 59 6.47 4.87 -5.31
CA PRO A 59 6.82 6.10 -4.59
C PRO A 59 6.31 7.38 -5.27
N ALA A 60 5.08 7.80 -4.98
CA ALA A 60 4.47 9.01 -5.52
C ALA A 60 5.04 10.34 -4.99
N SER A 61 5.88 10.31 -3.94
CA SER A 61 6.70 11.48 -3.56
C SER A 61 7.77 11.83 -4.61
N TYR A 62 8.10 10.89 -5.49
CA TYR A 62 9.11 11.06 -6.56
C TYR A 62 8.51 10.98 -7.96
N ASP A 63 7.45 10.20 -8.13
CA ASP A 63 6.68 10.15 -9.36
C ASP A 63 5.20 9.92 -9.04
N ALA A 64 4.41 11.00 -9.07
CA ALA A 64 2.97 10.98 -8.78
C ALA A 64 2.16 10.05 -9.70
N THR A 65 2.74 9.58 -10.80
CA THR A 65 2.13 8.61 -11.73
C THR A 65 2.67 7.20 -11.59
N SER A 66 3.61 6.97 -10.66
CA SER A 66 4.26 5.69 -10.49
C SER A 66 3.26 4.61 -10.09
N LYS A 67 3.10 3.65 -11.00
CA LYS A 67 2.51 2.34 -10.75
C LYS A 67 3.56 1.26 -10.98
N GLN A 68 4.82 1.60 -10.71
CA GLN A 68 5.92 0.69 -10.94
C GLN A 68 6.09 -0.25 -9.75
N PRO A 69 6.36 -1.54 -10.00
CA PRO A 69 6.53 -2.49 -8.94
C PRO A 69 7.86 -2.26 -8.20
N TRP A 70 7.82 -2.51 -6.90
CA TRP A 70 9.01 -2.61 -6.08
C TRP A 70 9.61 -4.01 -6.19
N LEU A 71 10.92 -4.09 -6.39
CA LEU A 71 11.66 -5.33 -6.35
C LEU A 71 11.74 -5.86 -4.92
N ARG A 72 11.52 -7.17 -4.79
CA ARG A 72 11.73 -7.89 -3.54
C ARG A 72 13.18 -7.73 -3.08
N ARG A 73 13.38 -7.61 -1.77
CA ARG A 73 14.67 -7.82 -1.12
C ARG A 73 14.62 -9.04 -0.20
N ASP A 74 15.65 -9.87 -0.32
CA ASP A 74 15.84 -11.06 0.53
C ASP A 74 16.36 -10.69 1.92
N SER A 75 17.02 -9.53 2.05
CA SER A 75 17.50 -8.98 3.31
C SER A 75 17.67 -7.45 3.22
N GLY A 76 17.75 -6.79 4.37
CA GLY A 76 17.89 -5.33 4.48
C GLY A 76 16.58 -4.55 4.34
N ALA A 77 16.69 -3.25 4.13
CA ALA A 77 15.54 -2.37 3.93
C ALA A 77 14.81 -2.66 2.60
N GLY A 78 13.49 -2.55 2.59
CA GLY A 78 12.66 -2.80 1.41
C GLY A 78 11.60 -3.88 1.58
N PRO A 79 10.84 -4.15 0.51
CA PRO A 79 9.74 -5.10 0.60
C PRO A 79 10.23 -6.54 0.54
N ARG A 80 9.66 -7.38 1.40
CA ARG A 80 9.85 -8.84 1.36
C ARG A 80 9.19 -9.50 0.14
N PHE A 81 8.26 -8.80 -0.51
CA PHE A 81 7.48 -9.29 -1.65
C PHE A 81 7.57 -8.29 -2.80
N GLN A 82 7.75 -8.79 -4.01
CA GLN A 82 7.72 -7.93 -5.19
C GLN A 82 6.28 -7.52 -5.51
N GLY A 83 6.08 -6.27 -5.90
CA GLY A 83 4.80 -5.80 -6.43
C GLY A 83 4.48 -4.35 -6.09
N LEU A 84 3.20 -4.01 -6.11
CA LEU A 84 2.74 -2.65 -5.93
C LEU A 84 2.41 -2.38 -4.46
N PHE A 85 2.90 -1.24 -3.97
CA PHE A 85 2.65 -0.80 -2.61
C PHE A 85 2.03 0.59 -2.61
N LEU A 86 1.19 0.83 -1.61
CA LEU A 86 0.63 2.13 -1.32
C LEU A 86 1.57 2.89 -0.39
N GLN A 87 1.64 4.21 -0.57
CA GLN A 87 2.20 5.17 0.36
C GLN A 87 1.09 6.09 0.85
N SER A 88 1.25 6.72 2.02
CA SER A 88 0.35 7.79 2.43
C SER A 88 0.85 9.15 1.94
N ILE A 89 -0.08 10.03 1.54
CA ILE A 89 0.24 11.43 1.21
C ILE A 89 0.43 12.29 2.46
N PHE A 90 0.04 11.80 3.64
CA PHE A 90 0.12 12.54 4.91
C PHE A 90 1.32 12.13 5.78
N GLY A 91 2.21 11.28 5.25
CA GLY A 91 3.40 10.79 5.95
C GLY A 91 3.45 9.27 5.99
N LYS A 92 3.82 8.71 7.14
CA LYS A 92 3.90 7.26 7.32
C LYS A 92 2.53 6.63 7.55
N ILE A 93 2.38 5.40 7.08
CA ILE A 93 1.23 4.53 7.25
C ILE A 93 1.30 3.86 8.63
N ASP A 94 0.23 3.97 9.43
CA ASP A 94 0.04 3.12 10.60
C ASP A 94 -0.21 1.68 10.13
N GLY A 95 0.70 0.75 10.47
CA GLY A 95 0.60 -0.63 10.02
C GLY A 95 -0.60 -1.41 10.58
N ASN A 96 -1.05 -1.10 11.80
CA ASN A 96 -2.22 -1.75 12.39
C ASN A 96 -3.51 -1.28 11.72
N LEU A 97 -3.60 0.03 11.46
CA LEU A 97 -4.68 0.61 10.67
C LEU A 97 -4.72 -0.06 9.30
N PHE A 98 -3.59 -0.07 8.58
CA PHE A 98 -3.55 -0.62 7.22
C PHE A 98 -3.87 -2.12 7.18
N TYR A 99 -3.40 -2.90 8.16
CA TYR A 99 -3.81 -4.29 8.34
C TYR A 99 -5.32 -4.40 8.44
N GLY A 100 -5.96 -3.59 9.30
CA GLY A 100 -7.41 -3.51 9.43
C GLY A 100 -8.11 -3.20 8.10
N LEU A 101 -7.63 -2.19 7.36
CA LEU A 101 -8.16 -1.85 6.03
C LEU A 101 -8.10 -3.05 5.06
N CYS A 102 -6.98 -3.78 5.06
CA CYS A 102 -6.84 -5.01 4.27
C CYS A 102 -7.85 -6.07 4.70
N LYS A 103 -8.10 -6.25 6.00
CA LYS A 103 -9.12 -7.17 6.50
C LYS A 103 -10.52 -6.78 6.03
N ASP A 104 -10.85 -5.49 6.09
CA ASP A 104 -12.18 -4.97 5.71
C ASP A 104 -12.50 -5.21 4.23
N VAL A 105 -11.51 -5.10 3.35
CA VAL A 105 -11.69 -5.43 1.93
C VAL A 105 -11.59 -6.93 1.62
N GLY A 106 -11.34 -7.77 2.64
CA GLY A 106 -11.31 -9.22 2.55
C GLY A 106 -9.94 -9.85 2.22
N ALA A 107 -8.84 -9.10 2.34
CA ALA A 107 -7.51 -9.68 2.28
C ALA A 107 -7.18 -10.49 3.54
N LYS A 108 -6.19 -11.37 3.42
CA LYS A 108 -5.79 -12.24 4.53
C LYS A 108 -4.80 -11.56 5.46
N ASP A 109 -3.88 -10.77 4.92
CA ASP A 109 -2.83 -10.11 5.67
C ASP A 109 -2.39 -8.79 4.98
N SER A 110 -1.40 -8.11 5.55
CA SER A 110 -0.73 -6.94 4.98
C SER A 110 0.79 -7.03 5.14
N SER A 111 1.52 -6.53 4.15
CA SER A 111 2.98 -6.37 4.21
C SER A 111 3.33 -4.89 4.14
N CYS A 112 4.13 -4.43 5.10
CA CYS A 112 4.64 -3.06 5.15
C CYS A 112 6.16 -3.03 5.27
N PHE A 113 6.78 -1.96 4.77
CA PHE A 113 8.22 -1.75 4.89
C PHE A 113 8.57 -0.26 4.96
N ASN A 114 9.79 0.02 5.44
CA ASN A 114 10.40 1.34 5.40
C ASN A 114 11.50 1.36 4.35
N CYS A 115 11.69 2.50 3.71
CA CYS A 115 12.68 2.71 2.67
C CYS A 115 13.30 4.09 2.83
N ALA A 116 14.49 4.16 3.45
CA ALA A 116 15.18 5.43 3.65
C ALA A 116 15.68 6.04 2.33
N ARG A 117 16.11 5.17 1.41
CA ARG A 117 16.59 5.52 0.07
C ARG A 117 16.07 4.51 -0.93
N PHE A 118 15.69 5.00 -2.11
CA PHE A 118 15.27 4.17 -3.22
C PHE A 118 16.10 4.51 -4.46
N GLN A 119 16.22 3.52 -5.33
CA GLN A 119 16.77 3.64 -6.66
C GLN A 119 15.67 3.28 -7.65
N GLN A 120 15.45 4.13 -8.65
CA GLN A 120 14.68 3.77 -9.83
C GLN A 120 15.61 3.03 -10.80
N ASN A 121 15.25 1.82 -11.15
CA ASN A 121 15.98 1.03 -12.13
C ASN A 121 15.61 1.48 -13.55
N GLY A 122 16.56 1.35 -14.48
CA GLY A 122 16.36 1.77 -15.87
C GLY A 122 15.28 0.96 -16.63
N PRO A 123 14.98 1.36 -17.87
CA PRO A 123 13.92 0.74 -18.69
C PRO A 123 14.11 -0.76 -18.92
N SER A 124 15.37 -1.22 -19.00
CA SER A 124 15.72 -2.64 -19.16
C SER A 124 15.31 -3.51 -17.96
N GLN A 125 14.98 -2.89 -16.83
CA GLN A 125 14.48 -3.55 -15.62
C GLN A 125 13.03 -3.13 -15.32
N GLY A 126 12.29 -2.75 -16.36
CA GLY A 126 10.87 -2.43 -16.29
C GLY A 126 10.54 -1.15 -15.52
N GLY A 127 11.52 -0.27 -15.26
CA GLY A 127 11.28 0.95 -14.48
C GLY A 127 10.99 0.70 -13.00
N THR A 128 11.38 -0.48 -12.48
CA THR A 128 11.14 -0.91 -11.09
C THR A 128 11.82 -0.03 -10.06
N PHE A 129 11.32 -0.08 -8.81
CA PHE A 129 11.95 0.56 -7.66
C PHE A 129 12.60 -0.46 -6.74
N GLN A 130 13.71 -0.09 -6.12
CA GLN A 130 14.34 -0.89 -5.07
C GLN A 130 14.79 0.00 -3.92
N CYS A 131 14.71 -0.51 -2.69
CA CYS A 131 15.33 0.15 -1.55
C CYS A 131 16.84 -0.10 -1.55
N THR A 132 17.57 0.95 -1.21
CA THR A 132 19.02 0.91 -1.02
C THR A 132 19.35 1.25 0.43
N GLU A 133 20.55 0.83 0.86
CA GLU A 133 21.11 1.22 2.15
C GLU A 133 21.48 2.72 2.18
#